data_AF-A0A8J4GM25-F1
#
_entry.id   AF-A0A8J4GM25-F1
#
_cell.length_a   1.000
_cell.length_b   1.000
_cell.length_c   1.000
_cell.angle_alpha   90.00
_cell.angle_beta   90.00
_cell.angle_gamma   90.00
#
_symmetry.space_group_name_H-M   'P 1'
#
loop_
_entity.id
_entity.type
_entity.pdbx_description
1 polymer ?
#
loop_
_entity_poly.entity_id
_entity_poly.type
_entity_poly.pdbx_seq_one_letter_code
_entity_poly.pdbx_strand_id
1 'polypeptide(L)'
;MSRGKLRWGDTLDDEDLLPPPVVKGPDDNGIKTVVEYFKNEKGDAIKKTTKVKVVTVEKKVYKVSEERRKWPRFGLAARETPQDSVTVQTVEEIPFERVRQIKATTQEKKATDIQQVLASADKTVISGSIKEMLYKKRMERELLRMKGLLKEAEKPPEEDGKPSIPGMGGPKPGSYVPPNVRNRGPGGDGESMQKKREENSIRVTNLSEEVTEADLQELFRPFGPVSRIFLAVDKQTGENRGFAFVNYVHREDAERAIRNLNGFGYDNLILRVEWAQPREK
;
A
#
# COMPACT_ATOMS: atom_id res chain seq x y z
N MET A 1 49.16 -3.59 0.91
CA MET A 1 50.38 -4.00 0.18
C MET A 1 50.73 -2.88 -0.80
N SER A 2 51.89 -2.26 -0.59
CA SER A 2 52.37 -1.09 -1.35
C SER A 2 52.73 -1.50 -2.78
N ARG A 3 52.17 -0.83 -3.80
CA ARG A 3 52.60 -1.03 -5.18
C ARG A 3 53.94 -0.30 -5.37
N GLY A 4 55.04 -1.06 -5.43
CA GLY A 4 56.36 -0.53 -5.73
C GLY A 4 56.37 0.22 -7.07
N LYS A 5 56.99 1.40 -7.09
CA LYS A 5 57.22 2.17 -8.32
C LYS A 5 58.14 1.35 -9.22
N LEU A 6 57.64 0.91 -10.38
CA LEU A 6 58.45 0.24 -11.41
C LEU A 6 59.57 1.19 -11.86
N ARG A 7 60.82 0.73 -11.80
CA ARG A 7 61.98 1.52 -12.22
C ARG A 7 62.20 1.35 -13.71
N TRP A 8 62.57 2.45 -14.37
CA TRP A 8 62.90 2.47 -15.79
C TRP A 8 64.09 1.53 -16.04
N GLY A 9 63.87 0.43 -16.78
CA GLY A 9 64.88 -0.59 -17.07
C GLY A 9 64.56 -2.02 -16.62
N ASP A 10 63.44 -2.24 -15.92
CA ASP A 10 62.91 -3.59 -15.67
C ASP A 10 62.23 -4.08 -16.95
N THR A 11 62.97 -4.78 -17.82
CA THR A 11 62.42 -5.40 -19.03
C THR A 11 61.47 -6.51 -18.62
N LEU A 12 60.20 -6.17 -18.44
CA LEU A 12 59.09 -7.13 -18.49
C LEU A 12 59.17 -7.80 -19.86
N ASP A 13 59.53 -9.08 -19.89
CA ASP A 13 59.40 -9.92 -21.08
C ASP A 13 57.99 -9.70 -21.66
N ASP A 14 57.89 -9.50 -22.97
CA ASP A 14 56.61 -9.29 -23.68
C ASP A 14 55.60 -10.45 -23.46
N GLU A 15 56.03 -11.57 -22.88
CA GLU A 15 55.23 -12.72 -22.46
C GLU A 15 54.37 -12.50 -21.19
N ASP A 16 54.65 -11.47 -20.38
CA ASP A 16 53.95 -11.22 -19.11
C ASP A 16 52.82 -10.18 -19.19
N LEU A 17 52.62 -9.56 -20.35
CA LEU A 17 51.61 -8.52 -20.56
C LEU A 17 50.25 -9.14 -20.88
N LEU A 18 49.42 -9.32 -19.85
CA LEU A 18 48.00 -9.69 -20.04
C LEU A 18 47.29 -8.62 -20.89
N PRO A 19 46.40 -9.02 -21.82
CA PRO A 19 45.70 -8.06 -22.67
C PRO A 19 44.81 -7.14 -21.85
N PRO A 20 44.63 -5.87 -22.29
CA PRO A 20 43.82 -4.90 -21.57
C PRO A 20 42.35 -5.36 -21.47
N PRO A 21 41.65 -4.97 -20.40
CA PRO A 21 40.26 -5.39 -20.19
C PRO A 21 39.35 -4.85 -21.29
N VAL A 22 38.53 -5.73 -21.87
CA VAL A 22 37.58 -5.37 -22.93
C VAL A 22 36.19 -5.25 -22.33
N VAL A 23 35.62 -4.04 -22.38
CA VAL A 23 34.23 -3.77 -22.00
C VAL A 23 33.37 -3.84 -23.26
N LYS A 24 32.59 -4.92 -23.40
CA LYS A 24 31.53 -4.96 -24.42
C LYS A 24 30.30 -4.25 -23.84
N GLY A 25 29.79 -3.30 -24.63
CA GLY A 25 28.72 -2.37 -24.26
C GLY A 25 27.45 -3.06 -23.77
N PRO A 26 26.49 -2.28 -23.25
CA PRO A 26 25.20 -2.81 -22.80
C PRO A 26 24.42 -3.36 -24.00
N ASP A 27 24.22 -4.68 -24.02
CA ASP A 27 23.34 -5.35 -24.99
C ASP A 27 21.88 -4.83 -24.85
N ASP A 28 20.99 -5.10 -25.81
CA ASP A 28 19.56 -4.70 -25.75
C ASP A 28 18.84 -5.12 -24.46
N ASN A 29 19.38 -6.11 -23.74
CA ASN A 29 18.91 -6.58 -22.42
C ASN A 29 19.53 -5.85 -21.21
N GLY A 30 20.31 -4.78 -21.43
CA GLY A 30 20.96 -3.97 -20.40
C GLY A 30 22.15 -4.65 -19.70
N ILE A 31 22.74 -5.69 -20.31
CA ILE A 31 23.85 -6.44 -19.72
C ILE A 31 25.17 -5.91 -20.26
N LYS A 32 26.03 -5.41 -19.38
CA LYS A 32 27.42 -5.05 -19.68
C LYS A 32 28.32 -6.25 -19.41
N THR A 33 29.12 -6.65 -20.38
CA THR A 33 30.07 -7.77 -20.22
C THR A 33 31.49 -7.23 -20.17
N VAL A 34 32.14 -7.37 -19.02
CA VAL A 34 33.55 -7.00 -18.81
C VAL A 34 34.39 -8.28 -18.84
N VAL A 35 35.31 -8.36 -19.78
CA VAL A 35 36.27 -9.47 -19.89
C VAL A 35 37.62 -8.99 -19.39
N GLU A 36 38.09 -9.59 -18.30
CA GLU A 36 39.40 -9.35 -17.70
C GLU A 36 40.22 -10.64 -17.73
N TYR A 37 41.52 -10.54 -17.89
CA TYR A 37 42.44 -11.67 -17.79
C TYR A 37 43.27 -11.52 -16.52
N PHE A 38 43.45 -12.61 -15.76
CA PHE A 38 44.22 -12.66 -14.52
C PHE A 38 45.24 -13.79 -14.58
N LYS A 39 46.43 -13.61 -14.02
CA LYS A 39 47.43 -14.67 -13.86
C LYS A 39 47.25 -15.32 -12.49
N ASN A 40 47.09 -16.64 -12.44
CA ASN A 40 47.06 -17.38 -11.18
C ASN A 40 48.46 -17.49 -10.56
N GLU A 41 48.55 -17.91 -9.29
CA GLU A 41 49.82 -18.20 -8.59
C GLU A 41 50.70 -19.24 -9.30
N LYS A 42 50.13 -20.02 -10.21
CA LYS A 42 50.82 -21.02 -11.05
C LYS A 42 51.28 -20.51 -12.42
N GLY A 43 50.99 -19.26 -12.76
CA GLY A 43 51.40 -18.64 -14.02
C GLY A 43 50.39 -18.75 -15.18
N ASP A 44 49.27 -19.46 -15.02
CA ASP A 44 48.27 -19.59 -16.07
C ASP A 44 47.35 -18.36 -16.19
N ALA A 45 47.03 -17.95 -17.42
CA ALA A 45 46.11 -16.86 -17.70
C ALA A 45 44.64 -17.32 -17.66
N ILE A 46 43.88 -16.84 -16.67
CA ILE A 46 42.44 -17.08 -16.52
C ILE A 46 41.63 -15.91 -17.05
N LYS A 47 40.62 -16.21 -17.85
CA LYS A 47 39.61 -15.25 -18.33
C LYS A 47 38.47 -15.11 -17.31
N LYS A 48 38.30 -13.94 -16.71
CA LYS A 48 37.16 -13.57 -15.87
C LYS A 48 36.15 -12.77 -16.69
N THR A 49 34.93 -13.28 -16.81
CA THR A 49 33.83 -12.60 -17.51
C THR A 49 32.79 -12.13 -16.49
N THR A 50 32.76 -10.83 -16.19
CA THR A 50 31.77 -10.23 -15.27
C THR A 50 30.62 -9.66 -16.08
N LYS A 51 29.41 -10.20 -15.90
CA LYS A 51 28.18 -9.68 -16.51
C LYS A 51 27.43 -8.82 -15.50
N VAL A 52 27.29 -7.52 -15.78
CA VAL A 52 26.58 -6.56 -14.93
C VAL A 52 25.29 -6.15 -15.62
N LYS A 53 24.13 -6.51 -15.06
CA LYS A 53 22.83 -6.08 -15.58
C LYS A 53 22.46 -4.73 -14.98
N VAL A 54 22.43 -3.68 -15.81
CA VAL A 54 21.94 -2.36 -15.43
C VAL A 54 20.44 -2.35 -15.63
N VAL A 55 19.67 -2.36 -14.53
CA VAL A 55 18.21 -2.30 -14.57
C VAL A 55 17.76 -0.86 -14.29
N THR A 56 17.22 -0.20 -15.30
CA THR A 56 16.54 1.09 -15.12
C THR A 56 15.18 0.85 -14.49
N VAL A 57 14.99 1.27 -13.24
CA VAL A 57 13.70 1.15 -12.53
C VAL A 57 12.96 2.48 -12.64
N GLU A 58 11.87 2.50 -13.41
CA GLU A 58 10.95 3.64 -13.45
C GLU A 58 10.21 3.73 -12.11
N LYS A 59 10.42 4.84 -11.39
CA LYS A 59 9.70 5.15 -10.14
C LYS A 59 8.91 6.43 -10.37
N LYS A 60 7.63 6.41 -10.00
CA LYS A 60 6.82 7.63 -9.96
C LYS A 60 7.28 8.48 -8.77
N VAL A 61 7.94 9.59 -9.06
CA VAL A 61 8.44 10.53 -8.05
C VAL A 61 7.75 11.88 -8.23
N TYR A 62 7.44 12.56 -7.14
CA TYR A 62 6.87 13.91 -7.19
C TYR A 62 7.93 14.93 -7.64
N LYS A 63 7.52 15.93 -8.42
CA LYS A 63 8.42 16.96 -8.98
C LYS A 63 9.28 17.65 -7.91
N VAL A 64 8.66 18.00 -6.79
CA VAL A 64 9.32 18.65 -5.64
C VAL A 64 10.41 17.76 -5.04
N SER A 65 10.24 16.43 -5.04
CA SER A 65 11.24 15.49 -4.52
C SER A 65 12.48 15.44 -5.41
N GLU A 66 12.31 15.47 -6.74
CA GLU A 66 13.43 15.53 -7.70
C GLU A 66 14.19 16.86 -7.62
N GLU A 67 13.46 17.97 -7.48
CA GLU A 67 14.06 19.30 -7.29
C GLU A 67 14.89 19.36 -6.01
N ARG A 68 14.36 18.87 -4.89
CA ARG A 68 15.09 18.81 -3.61
C ARG A 68 16.28 17.86 -3.66
N ARG A 69 16.23 16.78 -4.45
CA ARG A 69 17.36 15.85 -4.58
C ARG A 69 18.56 16.43 -5.32
N LYS A 70 18.33 17.46 -6.15
CA LYS A 70 19.39 18.18 -6.89
C LYS A 70 20.01 19.33 -6.10
N TRP A 71 19.50 19.65 -4.91
CA TRP A 71 20.03 20.75 -4.12
C TRP A 71 21.46 20.46 -3.65
N PRO A 72 22.35 21.48 -3.67
CA PRO A 72 23.68 21.33 -3.11
C PRO A 72 23.56 21.05 -1.61
N ARG A 73 24.40 20.15 -1.12
CA ARG A 73 24.57 19.93 0.33
C ARG A 73 25.17 21.20 0.95
N PHE A 74 24.77 21.52 2.18
CA PHE A 74 25.21 22.72 2.90
C PHE A 74 25.74 22.38 4.29
N GLY A 75 26.45 23.31 4.92
CA GLY A 75 27.02 23.14 6.26
C GLY A 75 28.08 22.03 6.32
N LEU A 76 28.04 21.20 7.37
CA LEU A 76 28.99 20.09 7.56
C LEU A 76 28.82 19.00 6.49
N ALA A 77 27.60 18.81 5.98
CA ALA A 77 27.29 17.85 4.92
C ALA A 77 27.87 18.24 3.55
N ALA A 78 28.28 19.50 3.35
CA ALA A 78 28.91 19.94 2.10
C ALA A 78 30.28 19.29 1.86
N ARG A 79 30.96 18.85 2.93
CA ARG A 79 32.29 18.20 2.88
C ARG A 79 32.22 16.68 2.99
N GLU A 80 31.04 16.11 3.20
CA GLU A 80 30.86 14.66 3.35
C GLU A 80 31.01 13.95 2.01
N THR A 81 31.96 13.01 1.93
CA THR A 81 31.99 12.03 0.85
C THR A 81 31.01 10.88 1.15
N PRO A 82 30.59 10.08 0.16
CA PRO A 82 29.73 8.91 0.39
C PRO A 82 30.32 7.87 1.36
N GLN A 83 31.63 7.92 1.62
CA GLN A 83 32.32 7.06 2.59
C GLN A 83 32.25 7.62 4.02
N ASP A 84 32.09 8.94 4.16
CA ASP A 84 32.02 9.65 5.45
C ASP A 84 30.59 9.82 5.97
N SER A 85 29.58 9.44 5.16
CA SER A 85 28.18 9.65 5.54
C SER A 85 27.81 8.80 6.76
N VAL A 86 27.33 9.47 7.80
CA VAL A 86 26.98 8.89 9.12
C VAL A 86 25.92 7.79 9.04
N THR A 87 25.07 7.80 8.02
CA THR A 87 24.06 6.78 7.80
C THR A 87 24.67 5.52 7.19
N VAL A 88 25.39 4.75 7.99
CA VAL A 88 25.66 3.34 7.67
C VAL A 88 24.31 2.64 7.61
N GLN A 89 23.95 2.12 6.44
CA GLN A 89 22.81 1.20 6.31
C GLN A 89 23.24 -0.13 6.93
N THR A 90 23.08 -0.28 8.24
CA THR A 90 23.10 -1.61 8.83
C THR A 90 21.93 -2.37 8.25
N VAL A 91 22.22 -3.46 7.52
CA VAL A 91 21.21 -4.38 7.01
C VAL A 91 20.82 -5.30 8.16
N GLU A 92 20.30 -4.71 9.23
CA GLU A 92 19.68 -5.48 10.29
C GLU A 92 18.26 -5.81 9.86
N GLU A 93 17.97 -7.11 9.73
CA GLU A 93 16.61 -7.57 9.51
C GLU A 93 15.81 -7.33 10.77
N ILE A 94 14.94 -6.32 10.76
CA ILE A 94 14.00 -6.04 11.84
C ILE A 94 12.68 -6.77 11.52
N PRO A 95 12.37 -7.90 12.18
CA PRO A 95 11.11 -8.59 11.96
C PRO A 95 9.95 -7.76 12.55
N PHE A 96 9.08 -7.25 11.69
CA PHE A 96 7.84 -6.60 12.11
C PHE A 96 6.73 -7.64 12.29
N GLU A 97 6.45 -8.04 13.52
CA GLU A 97 5.28 -8.85 13.83
C GLU A 97 4.02 -7.98 13.83
N ARG A 98 3.13 -8.20 12.84
CA ARG A 98 1.78 -7.65 12.90
C ARG A 98 0.94 -8.49 13.85
N VAL A 99 0.88 -8.08 15.12
CA VAL A 99 -0.07 -8.64 16.08
C VAL A 99 -1.47 -8.35 15.58
N ARG A 100 -2.12 -9.36 14.98
CA ARG A 100 -3.56 -9.31 14.77
C ARG A 100 -4.18 -9.34 16.15
N GLN A 101 -4.71 -8.22 16.61
CA GLN A 101 -5.61 -8.21 17.76
C GLN A 101 -6.87 -8.98 17.35
N ILE A 102 -6.83 -10.31 17.50
CA ILE A 102 -8.02 -11.13 17.52
C ILE A 102 -8.77 -10.64 18.75
N LYS A 103 -9.91 -9.96 18.54
CA LYS A 103 -10.83 -9.67 19.64
C LYS A 103 -11.23 -11.02 20.22
N ALA A 104 -10.61 -11.40 21.33
CA ALA A 104 -10.97 -12.59 22.07
C ALA A 104 -12.41 -12.41 22.53
N THR A 105 -13.32 -13.15 21.90
CA THR A 105 -14.64 -13.43 22.48
C THR A 105 -14.43 -14.09 23.83
N THR A 106 -15.08 -13.55 24.85
CA THR A 106 -15.01 -13.93 26.27
C THR A 106 -15.52 -15.36 26.50
N GLN A 107 -14.84 -16.40 26.02
CA GLN A 107 -15.03 -17.80 26.43
C GLN A 107 -13.77 -18.63 26.15
N GLU A 108 -12.60 -18.21 26.61
CA GLU A 108 -11.43 -19.11 26.67
C GLU A 108 -10.41 -18.58 27.70
N LYS A 109 -10.87 -18.49 28.95
CA LYS A 109 -9.98 -18.44 30.11
C LYS A 109 -10.16 -19.74 30.87
N LYS A 110 -9.54 -20.81 30.38
CA LYS A 110 -9.18 -21.98 31.18
C LYS A 110 -8.03 -22.72 30.47
N ALA A 111 -6.84 -22.47 31.01
CA ALA A 111 -5.61 -23.26 30.90
C ALA A 111 -5.27 -23.86 29.53
N THR A 112 -4.40 -23.17 28.78
CA THR A 112 -3.49 -23.84 27.86
C THR A 112 -2.06 -23.44 28.20
N ASP A 113 -1.31 -24.48 28.54
CA ASP A 113 0.09 -24.47 28.92
C ASP A 113 0.94 -23.88 27.79
N ILE A 114 1.82 -22.93 28.12
CA ILE A 114 2.70 -22.25 27.15
C ILE A 114 3.61 -23.26 26.42
N GLN A 115 3.86 -24.42 27.04
CA GLN A 115 4.66 -25.51 26.46
C GLN A 115 3.93 -26.29 25.35
N GLN A 116 2.60 -26.35 25.33
CA GLN A 116 1.87 -27.05 24.28
C GLN A 116 1.77 -26.23 22.98
N VAL A 117 1.73 -24.89 23.08
CA VAL A 117 1.72 -23.99 21.91
C VAL A 117 3.05 -23.99 21.16
N LEU A 118 4.17 -24.18 21.88
CA LEU A 118 5.50 -24.33 21.29
C LEU A 118 5.69 -25.69 20.59
N ALA A 119 4.98 -26.73 21.02
CA ALA A 119 5.06 -28.07 20.43
C ALA A 119 4.15 -28.25 19.20
N SER A 120 3.09 -27.45 19.04
CA SER A 120 2.18 -27.48 17.90
C SER A 120 2.49 -26.44 16.81
N ALA A 121 3.69 -25.84 16.83
CA ALA A 121 4.14 -24.96 15.78
C ALA A 121 4.53 -25.77 14.53
N ASP A 122 3.51 -26.30 13.86
CA ASP A 122 3.65 -26.89 12.54
C ASP A 122 4.22 -25.86 11.57
N LYS A 123 5.30 -26.28 10.92
CA LYS A 123 6.17 -25.58 9.97
C LYS A 123 5.40 -24.83 8.88
N THR A 124 4.91 -23.63 9.15
CA THR A 124 4.51 -22.67 8.11
C THR A 124 4.78 -21.24 8.55
N VAL A 125 6.03 -20.94 8.89
CA VAL A 125 6.52 -19.57 8.82
C VAL A 125 6.52 -19.17 7.35
N ILE A 126 5.50 -18.40 6.93
CA ILE A 126 5.42 -17.86 5.58
C ILE A 126 6.10 -16.49 5.59
N SER A 127 7.42 -16.50 5.43
CA SER A 127 8.18 -15.32 5.03
C SER A 127 8.08 -15.17 3.51
N GLY A 128 7.42 -14.12 3.02
CA GLY A 128 7.34 -13.83 1.59
C GLY A 128 6.35 -12.71 1.25
N SER A 129 6.52 -12.12 0.07
CA SER A 129 5.61 -11.09 -0.45
C SER A 129 4.22 -11.68 -0.70
N ILE A 130 3.16 -10.88 -0.55
CA ILE A 130 1.76 -11.29 -0.81
C ILE A 130 1.62 -11.95 -2.20
N LYS A 131 2.41 -11.48 -3.18
CA LYS A 131 2.44 -12.03 -4.53
C LYS A 131 2.94 -13.48 -4.57
N GLU A 132 3.95 -13.82 -3.76
CA GLU A 132 4.49 -15.18 -3.63
C GLU A 132 3.51 -16.10 -2.90
N MET A 133 2.82 -15.59 -1.88
CA MET A 133 1.78 -16.36 -1.19
C MET A 133 0.64 -16.77 -2.14
N LEU A 134 0.17 -15.83 -2.96
CA LEU A 134 -0.90 -16.09 -3.92
C LEU A 134 -0.44 -17.07 -5.01
N TYR A 135 0.81 -16.97 -5.46
CA TYR A 135 1.39 -17.90 -6.42
C TYR A 135 1.52 -19.31 -5.85
N LYS A 136 2.08 -19.45 -4.65
CA LYS A 136 2.26 -20.74 -3.96
C LYS A 136 0.91 -21.44 -3.73
N LYS A 137 -0.10 -20.68 -3.29
CA LYS A 137 -1.46 -21.18 -3.05
C LYS A 137 -2.19 -21.57 -4.34
N ARG A 138 -1.92 -20.89 -5.46
CA ARG A 138 -2.42 -21.28 -6.79
C ARG A 138 -1.80 -22.60 -7.26
N MET A 139 -0.48 -22.75 -7.12
CA MET A 139 0.24 -23.97 -7.51
C MET A 139 -0.16 -25.18 -6.67
N GLU A 140 -0.37 -24.98 -5.37
CA GLU A 140 -0.89 -26.02 -4.47
C GLU A 140 -2.28 -26.50 -4.92
N ARG A 141 -3.15 -25.57 -5.32
CA ARG A 141 -4.48 -25.90 -5.85
C ARG A 141 -4.42 -26.67 -7.17
N GLU A 142 -3.47 -26.36 -8.05
CA GLU A 142 -3.22 -27.11 -9.29
C GLU A 142 -2.71 -28.53 -8.99
N LEU A 143 -1.76 -28.68 -8.06
CA LEU A 143 -1.26 -29.98 -7.63
C LEU A 143 -2.37 -30.83 -6.99
N LEU A 144 -3.24 -30.23 -6.19
CA LEU A 144 -4.39 -30.90 -5.59
C LEU A 144 -5.44 -31.33 -6.62
N ARG A 145 -5.59 -30.57 -7.72
CA ARG A 145 -6.40 -30.97 -8.88
C ARG A 145 -5.78 -32.15 -9.62
N MET A 146 -4.48 -32.12 -9.90
CA MET A 146 -3.78 -33.24 -10.55
C MET A 146 -3.77 -34.51 -9.69
N LYS A 147 -3.74 -34.38 -8.37
CA LYS A 147 -3.86 -35.51 -7.42
C LYS A 147 -5.30 -36.00 -7.22
N GLY A 148 -6.29 -35.44 -7.92
CA GLY A 148 -7.69 -35.87 -7.87
C GLY A 148 -8.43 -35.57 -6.56
N LEU A 149 -7.84 -34.77 -5.66
CA LEU A 149 -8.45 -34.41 -4.36
C LEU A 149 -9.43 -33.23 -4.47
N LEU A 150 -9.45 -32.53 -5.60
CA LEU A 150 -10.40 -31.45 -5.92
C LEU A 150 -11.25 -31.86 -7.12
N LYS A 151 -12.52 -32.17 -6.89
CA LYS A 151 -13.49 -32.50 -7.95
C LYS A 151 -13.75 -31.27 -8.83
N GLU A 152 -13.68 -31.42 -10.14
CA GLU A 152 -14.03 -30.35 -11.08
C GLU A 152 -15.52 -30.01 -10.95
N ALA A 153 -15.84 -28.73 -10.88
CA ALA A 153 -17.22 -28.29 -11.05
C ALA A 153 -17.55 -28.44 -12.55
N GLU A 154 -18.34 -29.46 -12.90
CA GLU A 154 -18.78 -29.70 -14.26
C GLU A 154 -19.49 -28.44 -14.82
N LYS A 155 -19.11 -28.08 -16.04
CA LYS A 155 -19.72 -26.99 -16.82
C LYS A 155 -21.15 -27.41 -17.19
N PRO A 156 -22.19 -26.59 -16.94
CA PRO A 156 -23.55 -26.97 -17.32
C PRO A 156 -23.71 -26.97 -18.86
N PRO A 157 -24.54 -27.86 -19.42
CA PRO A 157 -24.70 -28.05 -20.86
C PRO A 157 -25.41 -26.85 -21.52
N GLU A 158 -24.92 -26.50 -22.72
CA GLU A 158 -25.61 -25.64 -23.70
C GLU A 158 -26.77 -26.42 -24.31
N GLU A 159 -28.00 -25.93 -24.17
CA GLU A 159 -29.11 -26.26 -25.08
C GLU A 159 -29.98 -25.02 -25.32
N ASP A 160 -30.20 -24.74 -26.60
CA ASP A 160 -30.91 -23.60 -27.15
C ASP A 160 -32.42 -23.65 -26.89
N GLY A 161 -32.99 -22.54 -26.42
CA GLY A 161 -34.44 -22.32 -26.41
C GLY A 161 -34.91 -21.26 -25.41
N LYS A 162 -35.26 -20.06 -25.87
CA LYS A 162 -36.14 -19.13 -25.12
C LYS A 162 -37.54 -19.78 -25.08
N PRO A 163 -38.34 -19.75 -23.99
CA PRO A 163 -38.81 -18.49 -23.38
C PRO A 163 -39.21 -18.54 -21.88
N SER A 164 -39.68 -17.38 -21.39
CA SER A 164 -40.62 -17.17 -20.26
C SER A 164 -40.07 -17.11 -18.84
N ILE A 165 -40.47 -16.04 -18.12
CA ILE A 165 -40.28 -15.83 -16.68
C ILE A 165 -41.48 -16.46 -15.96
N PRO A 166 -41.28 -17.44 -15.05
CA PRO A 166 -42.23 -17.71 -13.99
C PRO A 166 -41.65 -17.27 -12.64
N GLY A 167 -42.53 -16.67 -11.83
CA GLY A 167 -42.19 -16.10 -10.54
C GLY A 167 -41.74 -17.08 -9.46
N MET A 168 -41.18 -16.48 -8.41
CA MET A 168 -40.99 -16.94 -7.03
C MET A 168 -40.38 -18.34 -6.81
N GLY A 169 -39.12 -18.35 -6.34
CA GLY A 169 -38.53 -19.52 -5.69
C GLY A 169 -37.35 -19.10 -4.84
N GLY A 170 -37.48 -19.25 -3.52
CA GLY A 170 -36.39 -19.02 -2.56
C GLY A 170 -35.14 -19.85 -2.88
N PRO A 171 -33.97 -19.47 -2.36
CA PRO A 171 -32.71 -20.11 -2.73
C PRO A 171 -32.71 -21.60 -2.34
N LYS A 172 -32.39 -22.46 -3.31
CA LYS A 172 -32.21 -23.91 -3.10
C LYS A 172 -31.08 -24.18 -2.09
N PRO A 173 -31.21 -25.18 -1.20
CA PRO A 173 -30.17 -25.51 -0.23
C PRO A 173 -28.93 -26.03 -0.97
N GLY A 174 -27.79 -25.34 -0.81
CA GLY A 174 -26.49 -25.74 -1.39
C GLY A 174 -25.76 -24.66 -2.20
N SER A 175 -26.39 -23.52 -2.49
CA SER A 175 -25.72 -22.37 -3.10
C SER A 175 -24.94 -21.56 -2.07
N TYR A 176 -23.63 -21.38 -2.27
CA TYR A 176 -22.79 -20.52 -1.43
C TYR A 176 -23.13 -19.04 -1.68
N VAL A 177 -24.02 -18.49 -0.86
CA VAL A 177 -24.31 -17.05 -0.76
C VAL A 177 -23.10 -16.37 -0.12
N PRO A 178 -22.39 -15.38 -0.67
CA PRO A 178 -21.19 -14.77 -0.05
C PRO A 178 -21.43 -14.03 1.29
N PRO A 179 -20.38 -13.78 2.11
CA PRO A 179 -20.48 -13.15 3.45
C PRO A 179 -21.35 -11.89 3.52
N ASN A 180 -21.20 -11.00 2.54
CA ASN A 180 -21.90 -9.71 2.50
C ASN A 180 -23.40 -9.80 2.17
N VAL A 181 -23.91 -10.96 1.77
CA VAL A 181 -25.33 -11.16 1.37
C VAL A 181 -26.11 -12.06 2.33
N ARG A 182 -25.47 -12.73 3.30
CA ARG A 182 -26.16 -13.57 4.29
C ARG A 182 -27.01 -12.81 5.30
N ASN A 183 -26.66 -11.55 5.59
CA ASN A 183 -27.40 -10.70 6.53
C ASN A 183 -28.27 -9.64 5.83
N ARG A 184 -28.44 -9.77 4.51
CA ARG A 184 -29.30 -8.89 3.72
C ARG A 184 -30.61 -9.64 3.46
N GLY A 185 -31.55 -9.50 4.38
CA GLY A 185 -32.94 -9.90 4.09
C GLY A 185 -33.44 -9.22 2.81
N PRO A 186 -34.51 -9.73 2.17
CA PRO A 186 -35.12 -9.09 1.02
C PRO A 186 -35.68 -7.73 1.47
N GLY A 187 -34.85 -6.69 1.35
CA GLY A 187 -35.10 -5.37 1.94
C GLY A 187 -33.90 -4.71 2.65
N GLY A 188 -32.71 -5.32 2.70
CA GLY A 188 -31.55 -4.77 3.41
C GLY A 188 -30.92 -3.52 2.78
N ASP A 189 -31.62 -2.38 2.91
CA ASP A 189 -31.16 -1.20 3.64
C ASP A 189 -29.82 -0.59 3.23
N GLY A 190 -29.53 -0.53 1.92
CA GLY A 190 -28.66 0.53 1.41
C GLY A 190 -29.34 1.90 1.55
N GLU A 191 -30.65 1.94 1.28
CA GLU A 191 -31.46 3.16 1.28
C GLU A 191 -31.82 3.65 2.69
N SER A 192 -32.14 2.80 3.65
CA SER A 192 -32.47 3.29 5.00
C SER A 192 -31.26 3.83 5.75
N MET A 193 -30.06 3.27 5.54
CA MET A 193 -28.84 3.83 6.10
C MET A 193 -28.44 5.14 5.41
N GLN A 194 -28.72 5.31 4.11
CA GLN A 194 -28.55 6.60 3.42
C GLN A 194 -29.56 7.64 3.91
N LYS A 195 -30.83 7.27 4.04
CA LYS A 195 -31.87 8.15 4.58
C LYS A 195 -31.55 8.63 5.99
N LYS A 196 -31.10 7.72 6.87
CA LYS A 196 -30.67 8.07 8.23
C LYS A 196 -29.43 8.97 8.24
N ARG A 197 -28.53 8.81 7.27
CA ARG A 197 -27.36 9.69 7.06
C ARG A 197 -27.74 11.07 6.49
N GLU A 198 -28.89 11.22 5.88
CA GLU A 198 -29.35 12.50 5.35
C GLU A 198 -30.07 13.30 6.44
N GLU A 199 -30.84 12.62 7.31
CA GLU A 199 -31.57 13.23 8.43
C GLU A 199 -30.68 13.80 9.55
N ASN A 200 -29.42 13.37 9.64
CA ASN A 200 -28.43 13.80 10.64
C ASN A 200 -27.27 14.63 10.03
N SER A 201 -27.42 15.04 8.77
CA SER A 201 -26.40 15.83 8.07
C SER A 201 -26.67 17.32 8.14
N ILE A 202 -25.60 18.07 8.36
CA ILE A 202 -25.57 19.53 8.43
C ILE A 202 -24.75 20.05 7.27
N ARG A 203 -25.21 21.15 6.67
CA ARG A 203 -24.48 21.93 5.70
C ARG A 203 -23.93 23.18 6.38
N VAL A 204 -22.63 23.39 6.22
CA VAL A 204 -21.91 24.60 6.68
C VAL A 204 -21.57 25.42 5.45
N THR A 205 -21.92 26.69 5.45
CA THR A 205 -21.61 27.65 4.39
C THR A 205 -20.85 28.85 4.95
N ASN A 206 -20.22 29.60 4.04
CA ASN A 206 -19.38 30.75 4.36
C ASN A 206 -18.11 30.37 5.16
N LEU A 207 -17.47 29.27 4.76
CA LEU A 207 -16.17 28.86 5.29
C LEU A 207 -15.04 29.60 4.57
N SER A 208 -13.99 29.93 5.32
CA SER A 208 -12.74 30.47 4.78
C SER A 208 -12.04 29.45 3.87
N GLU A 209 -11.24 29.96 2.94
CA GLU A 209 -10.47 29.15 1.98
C GLU A 209 -9.35 28.36 2.67
N GLU A 210 -8.89 28.81 3.84
CA GLU A 210 -7.82 28.18 4.62
C GLU A 210 -8.30 27.02 5.50
N VAL A 211 -9.62 26.84 5.66
CA VAL A 211 -10.20 25.87 6.60
C VAL A 211 -9.93 24.42 6.18
N THR A 212 -9.34 23.60 7.02
CA THR A 212 -9.13 22.18 6.73
C THR A 212 -10.22 21.29 7.34
N GLU A 213 -10.28 20.02 6.90
CA GLU A 213 -11.16 19.02 7.52
C GLU A 213 -10.86 18.83 9.01
N ALA A 214 -9.60 18.97 9.42
CA ALA A 214 -9.17 18.87 10.82
C ALA A 214 -9.77 20.00 11.67
N ASP A 215 -9.77 21.23 11.14
CA ASP A 215 -10.33 22.40 11.85
C ASP A 215 -11.84 22.26 12.05
N LEU A 216 -12.55 21.76 11.02
CA LEU A 216 -13.97 21.44 11.15
C LEU A 216 -14.20 20.34 12.19
N GLN A 217 -13.33 19.32 12.22
CA GLN A 217 -13.45 18.27 13.22
C GLN A 217 -13.28 18.82 14.64
N GLU A 218 -12.33 19.72 14.88
CA GLU A 218 -12.14 20.36 16.18
C GLU A 218 -13.30 21.28 16.56
N LEU A 219 -13.83 22.06 15.60
CA LEU A 219 -14.96 22.96 15.84
C LEU A 219 -16.25 22.20 16.20
N PHE A 220 -16.49 21.05 15.56
CA PHE A 220 -17.72 20.27 15.74
C PHE A 220 -17.64 19.21 16.85
N ARG A 221 -16.44 18.84 17.29
CA ARG A 221 -16.19 17.85 18.36
C ARG A 221 -16.90 18.13 19.69
N PRO A 222 -17.04 19.37 20.19
CA PRO A 222 -17.70 19.65 21.48
C PRO A 222 -19.20 19.35 21.48
N PHE A 223 -19.83 19.36 20.30
CA PHE A 223 -21.28 19.19 20.17
C PHE A 223 -21.67 17.71 20.13
N GLY A 224 -20.83 16.85 19.53
CA GLY A 224 -21.04 15.41 19.55
C GLY A 224 -20.08 14.62 18.64
N PRO A 225 -20.19 13.29 18.62
CA PRO A 225 -19.41 12.44 17.74
C PRO A 225 -19.81 12.62 16.26
N VAL A 226 -18.86 13.06 15.45
CA VAL A 226 -19.02 13.21 14.00
C VAL A 226 -18.76 11.86 13.31
N SER A 227 -19.70 11.43 12.46
CA SER A 227 -19.57 10.20 11.66
C SER A 227 -18.75 10.41 10.39
N ARG A 228 -18.93 11.55 9.70
CA ARG A 228 -18.22 11.85 8.45
C ARG A 228 -18.19 13.35 8.21
N ILE A 229 -17.05 13.84 7.73
CA ILE A 229 -16.90 15.21 7.23
C ILE A 229 -16.64 15.12 5.71
N PHE A 230 -17.22 16.05 4.97
CA PHE A 230 -16.98 16.21 3.55
C PHE A 230 -16.79 17.70 3.24
N LEU A 231 -15.54 18.10 3.08
CA LEU A 231 -15.16 19.44 2.64
C LEU A 231 -15.20 19.48 1.11
N ALA A 232 -15.91 20.46 0.54
CA ALA A 232 -15.97 20.62 -0.90
C ALA A 232 -14.77 21.42 -1.40
N VAL A 233 -13.80 20.70 -1.95
CA VAL A 233 -12.60 21.26 -2.56
C VAL A 233 -12.79 21.34 -4.08
N ASP A 234 -12.35 22.44 -4.70
CA ASP A 234 -12.26 22.53 -6.15
C ASP A 234 -11.13 21.62 -6.65
N LYS A 235 -11.45 20.81 -7.67
CA LYS A 235 -10.51 19.84 -8.24
C LYS A 235 -9.43 20.48 -9.08
N GLN A 236 -9.63 21.71 -9.56
CA GLN A 236 -8.68 22.41 -10.42
C GLN A 236 -7.67 23.22 -9.60
N THR A 237 -8.14 24.04 -8.66
CA THR A 237 -7.26 24.90 -7.83
C THR A 237 -6.81 24.22 -6.54
N GLY A 238 -7.55 23.22 -6.05
CA GLY A 238 -7.30 22.61 -4.75
C GLY A 238 -7.78 23.47 -3.57
N GLU A 239 -8.47 24.58 -3.85
CA GLU A 239 -9.00 25.50 -2.84
C GLU A 239 -10.40 25.08 -2.41
N ASN A 240 -10.80 25.53 -1.23
CA ASN A 240 -12.10 25.20 -0.69
C ASN A 240 -13.18 26.05 -1.33
N ARG A 241 -14.31 25.42 -1.68
CA ARG A 241 -15.46 26.12 -2.27
C ARG A 241 -16.31 26.87 -1.23
N GLY A 242 -15.83 27.02 0.01
CA GLY A 242 -16.53 27.70 1.09
C GLY A 242 -17.76 26.96 1.65
N PHE A 243 -17.90 25.66 1.38
CA PHE A 243 -18.95 24.83 1.97
C PHE A 243 -18.47 23.43 2.38
N ALA A 244 -19.05 22.92 3.45
CA ALA A 244 -18.79 21.58 3.97
C ALA A 244 -20.08 20.88 4.40
N PHE A 245 -20.05 19.56 4.41
CA PHE A 245 -21.10 18.71 4.94
C PHE A 245 -20.58 17.91 6.12
N VAL A 246 -21.27 17.96 7.25
CA VAL A 246 -20.91 17.27 8.48
C VAL A 246 -22.05 16.35 8.87
N ASN A 247 -21.76 15.06 9.00
CA ASN A 247 -22.73 14.04 9.40
C ASN A 247 -22.45 13.62 10.83
N TYR A 248 -23.42 13.80 11.73
CA TYR A 248 -23.32 13.37 13.13
C TYR A 248 -23.84 11.96 13.34
N VAL A 249 -23.37 11.26 14.37
CA VAL A 249 -23.97 9.95 14.72
C VAL A 249 -25.42 10.13 15.19
N HIS A 250 -25.71 11.19 15.93
CA HIS A 250 -27.03 11.49 16.48
C HIS A 250 -27.59 12.80 15.91
N ARG A 251 -28.91 12.83 15.66
CA ARG A 251 -29.60 14.02 15.16
C ARG A 251 -29.65 15.15 16.21
N GLU A 252 -29.73 14.81 17.49
CA GLU A 252 -29.78 15.76 18.60
C GLU A 252 -28.50 16.60 18.68
N ASP A 253 -27.35 15.97 18.47
CA ASP A 253 -26.05 16.66 18.43
C ASP A 253 -25.97 17.62 17.24
N ALA A 254 -26.55 17.23 16.11
CA ALA A 254 -26.61 18.09 14.94
C ALA A 254 -27.47 19.35 15.18
N GLU A 255 -28.59 19.21 15.86
CA GLU A 255 -29.44 20.34 16.23
C GLU A 255 -28.73 21.29 17.21
N ARG A 256 -28.00 20.73 18.19
CA ARG A 256 -27.16 21.51 19.12
C ARG A 256 -26.06 22.27 18.40
N ALA A 257 -25.42 21.66 17.41
CA ALA A 257 -24.41 22.32 16.59
C ALA A 257 -25.00 23.49 15.79
N ILE A 258 -26.18 23.32 15.16
CA ILE A 258 -26.87 24.38 14.41
C ILE A 258 -27.18 25.58 15.31
N ARG A 259 -27.73 25.35 16.51
CA ARG A 259 -28.12 26.44 17.41
C ARG A 259 -26.94 27.30 17.90
N ASN A 260 -25.76 26.69 18.08
CA ASN A 260 -24.60 27.37 18.66
C ASN A 260 -23.62 27.91 17.62
N LEU A 261 -23.45 27.22 16.48
CA LEU A 261 -22.46 27.60 15.46
C LEU A 261 -23.05 28.46 14.34
N ASN A 262 -24.37 28.54 14.21
CA ASN A 262 -24.99 29.45 13.26
C ASN A 262 -24.81 30.90 13.73
N GLY A 263 -24.11 31.72 12.93
CA GLY A 263 -23.74 33.08 13.30
C GLY A 263 -22.42 33.19 14.07
N PHE A 264 -21.68 32.09 14.24
CA PHE A 264 -20.37 32.12 14.88
C PHE A 264 -19.29 32.66 13.93
N GLY A 265 -18.47 33.60 14.42
CA GLY A 265 -17.35 34.14 13.66
C GLY A 265 -16.14 33.19 13.71
N TYR A 266 -15.74 32.65 12.56
CA TYR A 266 -14.54 31.84 12.40
C TYR A 266 -13.72 32.37 11.22
N ASP A 267 -12.44 32.66 11.49
CA ASP A 267 -11.49 33.13 10.48
C ASP A 267 -11.98 34.33 9.66
N ASN A 268 -12.44 35.36 10.37
CA ASN A 268 -13.00 36.61 9.84
C ASN A 268 -14.32 36.47 9.07
N LEU A 269 -14.85 35.26 8.92
CA LEU A 269 -16.15 34.99 8.29
C LEU A 269 -17.18 34.54 9.33
N ILE A 270 -18.44 34.90 9.11
CA ILE A 270 -19.55 34.43 9.95
C ILE A 270 -20.09 33.15 9.35
N LEU A 271 -19.95 32.04 10.07
CA LEU A 271 -20.42 30.74 9.63
C LEU A 271 -21.95 30.68 9.61
N ARG A 272 -22.49 30.05 8.57
CA ARG A 272 -23.91 29.73 8.48
C ARG A 272 -24.08 28.22 8.46
N VAL A 273 -24.90 27.73 9.39
CA VAL A 273 -25.05 26.29 9.64
C VAL A 273 -26.53 25.92 9.51
N GLU A 274 -26.86 25.03 8.59
CA GLU A 274 -28.23 24.63 8.27
C GLU A 274 -28.35 23.12 8.07
N TRP A 275 -29.58 22.59 8.12
CA TRP A 275 -29.82 21.20 7.75
C TRP A 275 -29.43 20.93 6.29
N ALA A 276 -28.75 19.81 6.04
CA ALA A 276 -28.38 19.44 4.68
C ALA A 276 -29.64 19.01 3.91
N GLN A 277 -29.85 19.62 2.73
CA GLN A 277 -30.90 19.16 1.83
C GLN A 277 -30.52 17.80 1.23
N PRO A 278 -31.50 16.90 1.00
CA PRO A 278 -31.26 15.64 0.31
C PRO A 278 -30.61 15.92 -1.04
N ARG A 279 -29.56 15.17 -1.36
CA ARG A 279 -28.97 15.23 -2.70
C ARG A 279 -29.84 14.38 -3.60
N GLU A 280 -30.77 15.01 -4.31
CA GLU A 280 -31.46 14.33 -5.41
C GLU A 280 -30.42 13.82 -6.42
N LYS A 281 -30.63 12.58 -6.87
CA LYS A 281 -29.64 11.79 -7.61
C LYS A 281 -30.01 11.74 -9.09
#